data_AF-A0A368BWP4-F1
#
_entry.id   AF-A0A368BWP4-F1
#
_cell.length_a   1.000
_cell.length_b   1.000
_cell.length_c   1.000
_cell.angle_alpha   90.00
_cell.angle_beta   90.00
_cell.angle_gamma   90.00
#
_symmetry.space_group_name_H-M   'P 1'
#
loop_
_entity.id
_entity.type
_entity.pdbx_description
1 polymer ?
#
loop_
_entity_poly.entity_id
_entity_poly.type
_entity_poly.pdbx_seq_one_letter_code
_entity_poly.pdbx_strand_id
1 'polypeptide(L)'
;MKMPILIVLFFYIAISIFQISAVADALKLIFMTSNTFFEGLLFIISLFLTFTPFVGPILGIIGATFIWEWNIFFSALLFFWPYMIGFFFMVLRKNPNQDDASKIKSKDIEDAQILDEEKYK
;
A
#
# COMPACT_ATOMS: atom_id res chain seq x y z
N MET A 1 8.27 5.65 22.93
CA MET A 1 7.67 4.99 21.76
C MET A 1 6.15 5.26 21.74
N LYS A 2 5.67 6.52 21.61
CA LYS A 2 4.49 6.89 22.44
C LYS A 2 3.33 7.73 21.86
N MET A 3 3.38 8.26 20.63
CA MET A 3 2.20 8.92 20.01
C MET A 3 1.98 8.61 18.53
N PRO A 4 3.01 8.59 17.65
CA PRO A 4 2.76 8.41 16.23
C PRO A 4 2.22 7.01 15.88
N ILE A 5 2.63 5.97 16.62
CA ILE A 5 2.19 4.59 16.37
C ILE A 5 0.70 4.41 16.69
N LEU A 6 0.21 5.04 17.77
CA LEU A 6 -1.19 4.91 18.18
C LEU A 6 -2.13 5.59 17.18
N ILE A 7 -1.70 6.75 16.65
CA ILE A 7 -2.43 7.47 15.59
C ILE A 7 -2.48 6.63 14.31
N VAL A 8 -1.35 6.07 13.89
CA VAL A 8 -1.30 5.20 12.69
C VAL A 8 -2.19 3.97 12.88
N LEU A 9 -2.14 3.33 14.05
CA LEU A 9 -2.98 2.18 14.37
C LEU A 9 -4.47 2.53 14.32
N PHE A 10 -4.85 3.69 14.88
CA PHE A 10 -6.22 4.18 14.85
C PHE A 10 -6.72 4.35 13.41
N PHE A 11 -5.95 5.04 12.55
CA PHE A 11 -6.30 5.20 11.15
C PHE A 11 -6.37 3.86 10.42
N TYR A 12 -5.45 2.94 10.70
CA TYR A 12 -5.43 1.61 10.09
C TYR A 12 -6.71 0.82 10.43
N ILE A 13 -7.12 0.84 11.70
CA ILE A 13 -8.35 0.17 12.15
C ILE A 13 -9.57 0.85 11.53
N ALA A 14 -9.63 2.18 11.54
CA ALA A 14 -10.76 2.92 10.97
C ALA A 14 -10.92 2.61 9.47
N ILE A 15 -9.84 2.70 8.69
CA ILE A 15 -9.83 2.36 7.26
C ILE A 15 -10.26 0.90 7.06
N SER A 16 -9.75 -0.04 7.88
CA SER A 16 -10.12 -1.45 7.77
C SER A 16 -11.63 -1.66 7.98
N ILE A 17 -12.24 -0.98 8.95
CA ILE A 17 -13.68 -1.05 9.17
C ILE A 17 -14.45 -0.55 7.94
N PHE A 18 -14.08 0.61 7.39
CA PHE A 18 -14.70 1.13 6.17
C PHE A 18 -14.56 0.16 4.99
N GLN A 19 -13.38 -0.45 4.83
CA GLN A 19 -13.13 -1.39 3.75
C GLN A 19 -13.98 -2.67 3.90
N ILE A 20 -14.03 -3.24 5.10
CA ILE A 20 -14.85 -4.43 5.40
C ILE A 20 -16.33 -4.13 5.17
N SER A 21 -16.84 -3.01 5.68
CA SER A 21 -18.24 -2.63 5.52
C SER A 21 -18.62 -2.44 4.05
N ALA A 22 -17.79 -1.77 3.26
CA ALA A 22 -18.07 -1.58 1.84
C ALA A 22 -18.05 -2.92 1.06
N VAL A 23 -17.11 -3.83 1.38
CA VAL A 23 -17.08 -5.16 0.76
C VAL A 23 -18.31 -5.97 1.15
N ALA A 24 -18.74 -5.92 2.42
CA ALA A 24 -19.95 -6.58 2.87
C ALA A 24 -21.19 -6.06 2.13
N ASP A 25 -21.32 -4.76 1.99
CA ASP A 25 -22.43 -4.13 1.28
C ASP A 25 -22.40 -4.48 -0.21
N ALA A 26 -21.22 -4.51 -0.84
CA ALA A 26 -21.07 -4.96 -2.23
C ALA A 26 -21.56 -6.42 -2.41
N LEU A 27 -21.24 -7.30 -1.47
CA LEU A 27 -21.74 -8.68 -1.49
C LEU A 27 -23.26 -8.72 -1.34
N LYS A 28 -23.84 -7.92 -0.44
CA LYS A 28 -25.31 -7.83 -0.30
C LYS A 28 -25.97 -7.40 -1.60
N LEU A 29 -25.37 -6.41 -2.29
CA LEU A 29 -25.86 -5.95 -3.60
C LEU A 29 -25.76 -7.05 -4.66
N ILE A 30 -24.63 -7.75 -4.75
CA ILE A 30 -24.42 -8.81 -5.75
C ILE A 30 -25.37 -10.01 -5.53
N PHE A 31 -25.55 -10.42 -4.28
CA PHE A 31 -26.40 -11.58 -3.94
C PHE A 31 -27.88 -11.22 -3.75
N MET A 32 -28.24 -9.93 -3.82
CA MET A 32 -29.61 -9.41 -3.63
C MET A 32 -30.32 -10.05 -2.43
N THR A 33 -29.61 -10.21 -1.32
CA THR A 33 -30.16 -10.87 -0.13
C THR A 33 -30.84 -9.84 0.77
N SER A 34 -32.00 -10.20 1.32
CA SER A 34 -32.68 -9.45 2.38
C SER A 34 -32.83 -10.26 3.67
N ASN A 35 -32.20 -11.44 3.74
CA ASN A 35 -32.28 -12.32 4.90
C ASN A 35 -31.15 -12.00 5.88
N THR A 36 -31.49 -11.64 7.10
CA THR A 36 -30.56 -11.27 8.17
C THR A 36 -29.51 -12.34 8.46
N PHE A 37 -29.88 -13.64 8.37
CA PHE A 37 -28.91 -14.73 8.55
C PHE A 37 -27.85 -14.74 7.44
N PHE A 38 -28.30 -14.56 6.19
CA PHE A 38 -27.40 -14.54 5.03
C PHE A 38 -26.53 -13.29 5.03
N GLU A 39 -27.04 -12.14 5.48
CA GLU A 39 -26.24 -10.93 5.69
C GLU A 39 -25.12 -11.14 6.70
N GLY A 40 -25.39 -11.84 7.82
CA GLY A 40 -24.36 -12.19 8.80
C GLY A 40 -23.26 -13.08 8.20
N LEU A 41 -23.65 -14.07 7.39
CA LEU A 41 -22.69 -14.93 6.67
C LEU A 41 -21.86 -14.14 5.66
N LEU A 42 -22.49 -13.26 4.86
CA LEU A 42 -21.80 -12.39 3.91
C LEU A 42 -20.83 -11.44 4.60
N PHE A 43 -21.18 -10.93 5.79
CA PHE A 43 -20.26 -10.12 6.60
C PHE A 43 -19.02 -10.92 7.03
N ILE A 44 -19.18 -12.17 7.50
CA ILE A 44 -18.04 -13.03 7.84
C ILE A 44 -17.16 -13.27 6.61
N ILE A 45 -17.76 -13.57 5.47
CA ILE A 45 -17.05 -13.77 4.20
C ILE A 45 -16.31 -12.48 3.77
N SER A 46 -16.91 -11.31 3.99
CA SER A 46 -16.30 -10.01 3.69
C SER A 46 -14.98 -9.78 4.44
N LEU A 47 -14.82 -10.29 5.66
CA LEU A 47 -13.58 -10.17 6.43
C LEU A 47 -12.39 -10.78 5.68
N PHE A 48 -12.60 -11.92 5.00
CA PHE A 48 -11.55 -12.58 4.22
C PHE A 48 -11.37 -11.94 2.84
N LEU A 49 -12.47 -11.56 2.19
CA LEU A 49 -12.44 -10.95 0.86
C LEU A 49 -11.75 -9.58 0.89
N THR A 50 -11.97 -8.78 1.93
CA THR A 50 -11.39 -7.43 2.05
C THR A 50 -9.87 -7.42 1.95
N PHE A 51 -9.22 -8.44 2.52
CA PHE A 51 -7.76 -8.58 2.47
C PHE A 51 -7.27 -9.47 1.32
N THR A 52 -8.18 -10.00 0.49
CA THR A 52 -7.81 -10.74 -0.71
C THR A 52 -7.31 -9.75 -1.77
N PRO A 53 -6.10 -9.96 -2.33
CA PRO A 53 -5.54 -9.05 -3.33
C PRO A 53 -6.48 -8.87 -4.51
N PHE A 54 -6.63 -7.63 -4.97
CA PHE A 54 -7.53 -7.21 -6.05
C PHE A 54 -9.03 -7.42 -5.80
N VAL A 55 -9.46 -8.62 -5.39
CA VAL A 55 -10.87 -8.96 -5.14
C VAL A 55 -11.47 -8.04 -4.08
N GLY A 56 -10.80 -7.90 -2.92
CA GLY A 56 -11.23 -7.01 -1.85
C GLY A 56 -11.35 -5.56 -2.32
N PRO A 57 -10.29 -4.97 -2.90
CA PRO A 57 -10.34 -3.62 -3.44
C PRO A 57 -11.44 -3.40 -4.48
N ILE A 58 -11.63 -4.31 -5.44
CA ILE A 58 -12.66 -4.19 -6.48
C ILE A 58 -14.06 -4.23 -5.86
N LEU A 59 -14.33 -5.20 -4.98
CA LEU A 59 -15.63 -5.30 -4.29
C LEU A 59 -15.88 -4.08 -3.41
N GLY A 60 -14.87 -3.63 -2.68
CA GLY A 60 -14.95 -2.46 -1.83
C GLY A 60 -15.26 -1.18 -2.62
N ILE A 61 -14.64 -1.00 -3.79
CA ILE A 61 -14.95 0.11 -4.70
C ILE A 61 -16.39 0.02 -5.19
N ILE A 62 -16.88 -1.16 -5.54
CA ILE A 62 -18.28 -1.37 -5.94
C ILE A 62 -19.21 -0.95 -4.80
N GLY A 63 -18.99 -1.44 -3.58
CA GLY A 63 -19.81 -1.08 -2.43
C GLY A 63 -19.79 0.42 -2.13
N ALA A 64 -18.61 1.01 -2.05
CA ALA A 64 -18.47 2.44 -1.78
C ALA A 64 -19.09 3.32 -2.88
N THR A 65 -18.97 2.92 -4.15
CA THR A 65 -19.46 3.75 -5.27
C THR A 65 -20.96 3.59 -5.51
N PHE A 66 -21.49 2.37 -5.46
CA PHE A 66 -22.89 2.10 -5.82
C PHE A 66 -23.85 2.16 -4.63
N ILE A 67 -23.36 1.96 -3.40
CA ILE A 67 -24.21 1.90 -2.20
C ILE A 67 -24.01 3.14 -1.35
N TRP A 68 -22.76 3.59 -1.19
CA TRP A 68 -22.45 4.81 -0.43
C TRP A 68 -22.34 6.06 -1.32
N GLU A 69 -22.49 5.90 -2.64
CA GLU A 69 -22.43 6.98 -3.63
C GLU A 69 -21.13 7.80 -3.59
N TRP A 70 -20.04 7.19 -3.13
CA TRP A 70 -18.75 7.84 -3.13
C TRP A 70 -18.20 7.97 -4.54
N ASN A 71 -17.40 9.01 -4.76
CA ASN A 71 -16.73 9.18 -6.03
C ASN A 71 -15.76 8.02 -6.28
N ILE A 72 -15.83 7.44 -7.48
CA ILE A 72 -15.01 6.30 -7.90
C ILE A 72 -13.51 6.52 -7.67
N PHE A 73 -13.01 7.74 -7.86
CA PHE A 73 -11.60 8.08 -7.64
C PHE A 73 -11.22 8.01 -6.15
N PHE A 74 -12.08 8.51 -5.25
CA PHE A 74 -11.84 8.44 -3.80
C PHE A 74 -11.97 7.02 -3.28
N SER A 75 -12.94 6.25 -3.80
CA SER A 75 -13.06 4.83 -3.53
C SER A 75 -11.78 4.09 -3.95
N ALA A 76 -11.33 4.26 -5.20
CA ALA A 76 -10.12 3.61 -5.68
C ALA A 76 -8.88 3.97 -4.84
N LEU A 77 -8.73 5.24 -4.45
CA LEU A 77 -7.65 5.70 -3.59
C LEU A 77 -7.67 5.02 -2.21
N LEU A 78 -8.85 4.88 -1.59
CA LEU A 78 -9.01 4.24 -0.28
C LEU A 78 -8.75 2.73 -0.35
N PHE A 79 -9.18 2.05 -1.41
CA PHE A 79 -9.06 0.58 -1.50
C PHE A 79 -7.69 0.12 -2.00
N PHE A 80 -7.05 0.89 -2.89
CA PHE A 80 -5.70 0.58 -3.39
C PHE A 80 -4.58 1.26 -2.59
N TRP A 81 -4.90 1.94 -1.49
CA TRP A 81 -3.92 2.66 -0.66
C TRP A 81 -2.65 1.85 -0.28
N PRO A 82 -2.69 0.55 0.06
CA PRO A 82 -1.49 -0.18 0.46
C PRO A 82 -0.57 -0.43 -0.74
N TYR A 83 -1.16 -0.63 -1.92
CA TYR A 83 -0.42 -0.81 -3.17
C TYR A 83 0.25 0.48 -3.61
N MET A 84 -0.42 1.62 -3.42
CA MET A 84 0.18 2.93 -3.68
C MET A 84 1.38 3.19 -2.77
N ILE A 85 1.24 2.89 -1.48
CA ILE A 85 2.35 3.00 -0.52
C ILE A 85 3.49 2.04 -0.91
N GLY A 86 3.18 0.78 -1.21
CA GLY A 86 4.17 -0.21 -1.63
C GLY A 86 4.91 0.19 -2.91
N PHE A 87 4.19 0.72 -3.89
CA PHE A 87 4.78 1.28 -5.11
C PHE A 87 5.67 2.48 -4.81
N PHE A 88 5.24 3.39 -3.93
CA PHE A 88 6.04 4.55 -3.54
C PHE A 88 7.35 4.13 -2.86
N PHE A 89 7.31 3.15 -1.96
CA PHE A 89 8.51 2.56 -1.36
C PHE A 89 9.41 1.88 -2.39
N MET A 90 8.84 1.20 -3.39
CA MET A 90 9.60 0.57 -4.47
C MET A 90 10.30 1.61 -5.36
N VAL A 91 9.63 2.72 -5.69
CA VAL A 91 10.21 3.82 -6.49
C VAL A 91 11.25 4.60 -5.69
N LEU A 92 10.99 4.88 -4.41
CA LEU A 92 11.94 5.57 -3.52
C LEU A 92 13.14 4.70 -3.12
N ARG A 93 13.05 3.38 -3.30
CA ARG A 93 14.21 2.48 -3.20
C ARG A 93 15.13 2.74 -4.39
N LYS A 94 15.83 3.86 -4.32
CA LYS A 94 16.89 4.29 -5.23
C LYS A 94 17.89 3.14 -5.36
N ASN A 95 18.27 2.81 -6.59
CA ASN A 95 19.26 1.79 -6.90
C ASN A 95 20.53 1.98 -6.04
N PRO A 96 20.97 0.99 -5.24
CA PRO A 96 22.23 1.08 -4.50
C PRO A 96 23.46 1.18 -5.41
N ASN A 97 23.31 0.95 -6.73
CA ASN A 97 24.41 0.92 -7.70
C ASN A 97 24.97 2.29 -8.12
N GLN A 98 24.40 3.43 -7.71
CA GLN A 98 24.97 4.74 -8.07
C GLN A 98 26.05 5.25 -7.11
N ASP A 99 26.06 4.81 -5.85
CA ASP A 99 27.05 5.28 -4.87
C ASP A 99 28.37 4.49 -4.94
N ASP A 100 28.34 3.23 -5.40
CA ASP A 100 29.55 2.42 -5.56
C ASP A 100 30.39 2.87 -6.77
N ALA A 101 29.75 3.27 -7.88
CA ALA A 101 30.47 3.71 -9.07
C ALA A 101 31.25 5.02 -8.87
N SER A 102 30.75 5.95 -8.04
CA SER A 102 31.47 7.18 -7.70
C SER A 102 32.60 6.95 -6.71
N LYS A 103 32.44 6.01 -5.76
CA LYS A 103 33.48 5.65 -4.79
C LYS A 103 34.64 4.88 -5.40
N ILE A 104 34.36 3.98 -6.35
CA ILE A 104 35.42 3.27 -7.09
C ILE A 104 36.22 4.29 -7.91
N LYS A 105 35.54 5.20 -8.62
CA LYS A 105 36.20 6.22 -9.44
C LYS A 105 37.02 7.22 -8.62
N SER A 106 36.60 7.60 -7.41
CA SER A 106 37.39 8.49 -6.55
C SER A 106 38.63 7.79 -6.00
N LYS A 107 38.51 6.52 -5.64
CA LYS A 107 39.63 5.71 -5.13
C LYS A 107 40.71 5.47 -6.19
N ASP A 108 40.29 5.18 -7.43
CA ASP A 108 41.22 5.01 -8.55
C ASP A 108 42.00 6.31 -8.89
N ILE A 109 41.40 7.49 -8.62
CA ILE A 109 42.05 8.79 -8.82
C ILE A 109 43.06 9.07 -7.69
N GLU A 110 42.71 8.77 -6.44
CA GLU A 110 43.63 8.93 -5.29
C GLU A 110 44.84 7.99 -5.40
N ASP A 111 44.61 6.72 -5.75
CA ASP A 111 45.68 5.73 -5.91
C ASP A 111 46.64 6.12 -7.06
N ALA A 112 46.13 6.73 -8.13
CA ALA A 112 46.94 7.24 -9.23
C ALA A 112 47.79 8.46 -8.84
N GLN A 113 47.25 9.37 -8.01
CA GLN A 113 47.97 10.56 -7.54
C GLN A 113 49.10 10.20 -6.58
N ILE A 114 48.92 9.20 -5.72
CA ILE A 114 49.95 8.75 -4.77
C ILE A 114 51.16 8.16 -5.50
N LEU A 115 50.94 7.40 -6.57
CA LEU A 115 52.02 6.81 -7.39
C LEU A 115 52.84 7.87 -8.14
N ASP A 116 52.21 8.95 -8.59
CA ASP A 116 52.92 10.06 -9.20
C ASP A 116 53.78 10.81 -8.17
N GLU A 117 53.30 11.04 -6.94
CA GLU A 117 54.08 11.68 -5.88
C GLU A 117 55.31 10.85 -5.43
N GLU A 118 55.22 9.52 -5.41
CA GLU A 118 56.39 8.66 -5.12
C GLU A 118 57.45 8.67 -6.23
N LYS A 119 57.06 8.93 -7.48
CA LYS A 119 57.99 8.94 -8.63
C LYS A 119 58.88 10.18 -8.68
N TYR A 120 58.53 11.24 -7.97
CA TYR A 120 59.28 12.51 -7.90
C TYR A 120 60.06 12.69 -6.58
N LYS A 121 60.13 11.65 -5.74
CA LYS A 121 60.94 11.61 -4.51
C LYS A 121 62.25 10.84 -4.73
#